data_AF-A0A0Q9QS08-F1
#
_entry.id   AF-A0A0Q9QS08-F1
#
_cell.length_a   1.000
_cell.length_b   1.000
_cell.length_c   1.000
_cell.angle_alpha   90.00
_cell.angle_beta   90.00
_cell.angle_gamma   90.00
#
_symmetry.space_group_name_H-M   'P 1'
#
loop_
_entity.id
_entity.type
_entity.pdbx_description
1 polymer ?
#
loop_
_entity_poly.entity_id
_entity_poly.type
_entity_poly.pdbx_seq_one_letter_code
_entity_poly.pdbx_strand_id
1 'polypeptide(L)'
;MNASLPDADAAGLADLLGSVRETLSRLTFPLDTPGATAAKLQTRTAAEQLDDYILPRIKSLDAPLLAVVGGSTGAGKSTLVNALVGHPVTRSGPIRPTTRQPILLHHPAEGHWFADDRVLPSLTRQRAVVVTEEAETVPASQIPSTHDAGSAAQLLLQPDTMIPLGLALLDAPDIDSIADENRRLASQLLAAADLWLFVTTANRYADAVPWKLLREAAQRDILLAIVLDRVPHGVEEEVRADLHTLLAAEQLGHAPIFVVPEEQLDPLGMLPPESVEPLQRWLRAISADAEGRREIARRTLEGALRALGHRVENVADAVDDQAETAARLGEAARESYAAALDAVLESTKDGTLLRGEVLARWQDFVGTGEFMRGLESTVGRVRDRIGGFLTGKPPRAVTVEDAIESGLQTVIVEEAAKAADRTQRQWRAEPAGRGLLDPGTPVMSPDFTDTVAREIRAWQKDLLDLVRSEGADKRFAARMLSFGVNGVAVALMIVVFASTAGLTGGEVLIAGGSAVVGQKLLEAIFGEEAVRRLTRTARMQLQQRCEKLLAEERKRFTDTLHVLAGEPTSQDLRALAVNLTQRRSVAEDLRNDGALPEGGQ
;
A
#
# COMPACT_ATOMS: atom_id res chain seq x y z
N MET A 1 -1.38 18.36 -12.03
CA MET A 1 -0.76 18.67 -13.32
C MET A 1 -0.98 17.46 -14.21
N ASN A 2 -1.87 17.58 -15.20
CA ASN A 2 -2.14 16.52 -16.17
C ASN A 2 -0.91 16.36 -17.08
N ALA A 3 -0.09 15.35 -16.81
CA ALA A 3 0.81 14.84 -17.83
C ALA A 3 -0.03 13.95 -18.75
N SER A 4 -0.33 14.46 -19.94
CA SER A 4 -0.89 13.65 -21.03
C SER A 4 0.08 12.51 -21.30
N LEU A 5 -0.35 11.27 -21.06
CA LEU A 5 0.35 10.07 -21.52
C LEU A 5 0.50 10.17 -23.05
N PRO A 6 1.71 9.98 -23.62
CA PRO A 6 1.90 9.99 -25.06
C PRO A 6 1.11 8.86 -25.71
N ASP A 7 0.65 9.08 -26.95
CA ASP A 7 -0.07 8.10 -27.78
C ASP A 7 0.53 6.70 -27.63
N ALA A 8 -0.26 5.78 -27.09
CA ALA A 8 0.14 4.42 -26.74
C ALA A 8 0.51 3.54 -27.96
N ASP A 9 0.23 4.02 -29.18
CA ASP A 9 0.56 3.33 -30.43
C ASP A 9 2.03 3.52 -30.86
N ALA A 10 2.80 4.42 -30.23
CA ALA A 10 4.20 4.70 -30.61
C ALA A 10 5.25 4.26 -29.59
N ALA A 11 4.87 3.81 -28.39
CA ALA A 11 5.80 3.30 -27.39
C ALA A 11 6.08 1.81 -27.64
N GLY A 12 7.35 1.48 -27.87
CA GLY A 12 7.80 0.10 -28.07
C GLY A 12 7.42 -0.84 -26.91
N LEU A 13 7.37 -2.15 -27.17
CA LEU A 13 7.04 -3.13 -26.13
C LEU A 13 8.01 -3.06 -24.95
N ALA A 14 9.29 -2.83 -25.26
CA ALA A 14 10.34 -2.68 -24.26
C ALA A 14 10.10 -1.49 -23.31
N ASP A 15 9.66 -0.35 -23.84
CA ASP A 15 9.40 0.86 -23.05
C ASP A 15 8.16 0.70 -22.16
N LEU A 16 7.11 0.06 -22.68
CA LEU A 16 5.93 -0.29 -21.90
C LEU A 16 6.31 -1.18 -20.71
N LEU A 17 7.08 -2.23 -20.95
CA LEU A 17 7.51 -3.16 -19.89
C LEU A 17 8.47 -2.49 -18.89
N GLY A 18 9.33 -1.58 -19.37
CA GLY A 18 10.13 -0.72 -18.50
C GLY A 18 9.27 0.13 -17.57
N SER A 19 8.20 0.73 -18.11
CA SER A 19 7.24 1.54 -17.36
C SER A 19 6.46 0.71 -16.34
N VAL A 20 6.04 -0.51 -16.70
CA VAL A 20 5.39 -1.46 -15.77
C VAL A 20 6.35 -1.80 -14.63
N ARG A 21 7.59 -2.18 -14.95
CA ARG A 21 8.60 -2.54 -13.96
C ARG A 21 8.90 -1.40 -13.00
N GLU A 22 9.10 -0.19 -13.50
CA GLU A 22 9.32 1.00 -12.66
C GLU A 22 8.12 1.27 -11.76
N THR A 23 6.90 1.21 -12.31
CA THR A 23 5.66 1.47 -11.58
C THR A 23 5.49 0.46 -10.44
N LEU A 24 5.65 -0.83 -10.71
CA LEU A 24 5.57 -1.89 -9.69
C LEU A 24 6.62 -1.72 -8.59
N SER A 25 7.82 -1.23 -8.93
CA SER A 25 8.91 -1.04 -7.95
C SER A 25 8.65 0.05 -6.91
N ARG A 26 7.74 1.00 -7.21
CA ARG A 26 7.39 2.12 -6.32
C ARG A 26 6.22 1.82 -5.38
N LEU A 27 5.52 0.70 -5.56
CA LEU A 27 4.37 0.33 -4.73
C LEU A 27 4.81 -0.30 -3.42
N THR A 28 4.27 0.19 -2.30
CA THR A 28 4.62 -0.28 -0.96
C THR A 28 3.43 -0.78 -0.14
N PHE A 29 2.21 -0.36 -0.47
CA PHE A 29 0.96 -0.68 0.24
C PHE A 29 1.11 -0.46 1.76
N PRO A 30 1.22 0.81 2.20
CA PRO A 30 1.59 1.16 3.57
C PRO A 30 0.45 0.90 4.57
N LEU A 31 -0.81 0.91 4.15
CA LEU A 31 -1.95 0.65 5.02
C LEU A 31 -2.24 -0.85 5.11
N ASP A 32 -2.57 -1.32 6.32
CA ASP A 32 -3.00 -2.70 6.57
C ASP A 32 -4.46 -2.92 6.15
N THR A 33 -4.70 -2.94 4.83
CA THR A 33 -6.01 -3.31 4.26
C THR A 33 -6.11 -4.82 4.06
N PRO A 34 -7.31 -5.42 4.03
CA PRO A 34 -7.47 -6.87 3.85
C PRO A 34 -6.72 -7.45 2.63
N GLY A 35 -6.60 -6.67 1.55
CA GLY A 35 -5.89 -7.06 0.32
C GLY A 35 -4.38 -6.76 0.30
N ALA A 36 -3.84 -5.98 1.25
CA ALA A 36 -2.47 -5.45 1.16
C ALA A 36 -1.39 -6.54 1.07
N THR A 37 -1.53 -7.62 1.84
CA THR A 37 -0.57 -8.74 1.82
C THR A 37 -0.59 -9.48 0.47
N ALA A 38 -1.80 -9.71 -0.08
CA ALA A 38 -1.95 -10.34 -1.38
C ALA A 38 -1.41 -9.44 -2.51
N ALA A 39 -1.65 -8.14 -2.44
CA ALA A 39 -1.17 -7.16 -3.40
C ALA A 39 0.37 -7.05 -3.43
N LYS A 40 1.02 -7.07 -2.25
CA LYS A 40 2.48 -7.15 -2.13
C LYS A 40 3.04 -8.39 -2.82
N LEU A 41 2.42 -9.55 -2.59
CA LEU A 41 2.82 -10.79 -3.24
C LEU A 41 2.63 -10.72 -4.77
N GLN A 42 1.47 -10.23 -5.24
CA GLN A 42 1.19 -10.07 -6.66
C GLN A 42 2.19 -9.13 -7.35
N THR A 43 2.52 -8.01 -6.72
CA THR A 43 3.50 -7.03 -7.21
C THR A 43 4.88 -7.67 -7.35
N ARG A 44 5.35 -8.40 -6.32
CA ARG A 44 6.61 -9.13 -6.39
C ARG A 44 6.61 -10.18 -7.51
N THR A 45 5.57 -11.01 -7.59
CA THR A 45 5.47 -12.05 -8.62
C THR A 45 5.39 -11.46 -10.04
N ALA A 46 4.73 -10.33 -10.22
CA ALA A 46 4.70 -9.62 -11.50
C ALA A 46 6.09 -9.11 -11.89
N ALA A 47 6.84 -8.53 -10.94
CA ALA A 47 8.21 -8.09 -11.17
C ALA A 47 9.16 -9.27 -11.46
N GLU A 48 9.06 -10.37 -10.72
CA GLU A 48 9.83 -11.59 -10.96
C GLU A 48 9.53 -12.16 -12.36
N GLN A 49 8.26 -12.24 -12.77
CA GLN A 49 7.89 -12.73 -14.11
C GLN A 49 8.42 -11.83 -15.24
N LEU A 50 8.43 -10.51 -15.03
CA LEU A 50 9.03 -9.55 -15.95
C LEU A 50 10.52 -9.80 -16.15
N ASP A 51 11.25 -9.96 -15.04
CA ASP A 51 12.70 -10.08 -15.03
C ASP A 51 13.17 -11.49 -15.45
N ASP A 52 12.46 -12.54 -15.04
CA ASP A 52 12.87 -13.93 -15.23
C ASP A 52 12.55 -14.50 -16.62
N TYR A 53 11.50 -13.99 -17.29
CA TYR A 53 11.00 -14.56 -18.54
C TYR A 53 10.67 -13.53 -19.62
N ILE A 54 9.84 -12.53 -19.33
CA ILE A 54 9.28 -11.64 -20.36
C ILE A 54 10.37 -10.77 -21.01
N LEU A 55 11.12 -9.99 -20.22
CA LEU A 55 12.18 -9.13 -20.74
C LEU A 55 13.31 -9.92 -21.45
N PRO A 56 13.78 -11.05 -20.90
CA PRO A 56 14.75 -11.90 -21.58
C PRO A 56 14.25 -12.44 -22.92
N ARG A 57 13.01 -12.95 -22.95
CA ARG A 57 12.44 -13.59 -24.14
C ARG A 57 12.17 -12.59 -25.26
N ILE A 58 11.77 -11.36 -24.93
CA ILE A 58 11.59 -10.26 -25.90
C ILE A 58 12.90 -9.86 -26.57
N LYS A 59 14.00 -9.82 -25.81
CA LYS A 59 15.32 -9.49 -26.37
C LYS A 59 15.82 -10.56 -27.34
N SER A 60 15.35 -11.79 -27.22
CA SER A 60 15.88 -12.92 -27.98
C SER A 60 14.84 -14.04 -28.12
N LEU A 61 13.91 -13.87 -29.07
CA LEU A 61 12.92 -14.90 -29.38
C LEU A 61 13.55 -16.21 -29.86
N ASP A 62 14.65 -16.13 -30.61
CA ASP A 62 15.36 -17.30 -31.15
C ASP A 62 16.23 -18.03 -30.11
N ALA A 63 16.27 -17.57 -28.85
CA ALA A 63 16.97 -18.27 -27.79
C ALA A 63 16.36 -19.67 -27.56
N PRO A 64 17.14 -20.68 -27.12
CA PRO A 64 16.65 -22.02 -26.89
C PRO A 64 15.40 -22.05 -26.00
N LEU A 65 14.50 -23.00 -26.26
CA LEU A 65 13.35 -23.22 -25.39
C LEU A 65 13.83 -23.81 -24.06
N LEU A 66 13.35 -23.26 -22.95
CA LEU A 66 13.60 -23.81 -21.61
C LEU A 66 12.54 -24.86 -21.27
N ALA A 67 12.94 -26.13 -21.35
CA ALA A 67 12.14 -27.27 -20.93
C ALA A 67 12.40 -27.59 -19.46
N VAL A 68 11.44 -27.32 -18.59
CA VAL A 68 11.56 -27.59 -17.16
C VAL A 68 10.88 -28.91 -16.81
N VAL A 69 11.64 -29.81 -16.17
CA VAL A 69 11.15 -31.08 -15.63
C VAL A 69 10.67 -30.85 -14.21
N GLY A 70 9.35 -30.85 -14.02
CA GLY A 70 8.71 -30.61 -12.74
C GLY A 70 7.66 -31.66 -12.42
N GLY A 71 7.28 -31.81 -11.16
CA GLY A 71 6.46 -32.94 -10.75
C GLY A 71 6.60 -33.31 -9.28
N SER A 72 5.75 -34.21 -8.81
CA SER A 72 5.65 -34.61 -7.40
C SER A 72 6.94 -35.21 -6.84
N THR A 73 7.08 -35.20 -5.52
CA THR A 73 8.23 -35.71 -4.80
C THR A 73 8.36 -37.19 -5.09
N GLY A 74 9.50 -37.55 -5.66
CA GLY A 74 9.80 -38.92 -6.02
C GLY A 74 9.08 -39.51 -7.21
N ALA A 75 8.46 -38.67 -8.04
CA ALA A 75 7.90 -39.09 -9.33
C ALA A 75 8.95 -39.48 -10.38
N GLY A 76 10.25 -39.51 -10.05
CA GLY A 76 11.30 -39.98 -10.95
C GLY A 76 11.96 -38.91 -11.84
N LYS A 77 11.70 -37.61 -11.62
CA LYS A 77 12.26 -36.48 -12.41
C LYS A 77 13.75 -36.62 -12.76
N SER A 78 14.62 -36.75 -11.76
CA SER A 78 16.07 -36.83 -11.98
C SER A 78 16.47 -38.12 -12.71
N THR A 79 15.79 -39.23 -12.47
CA THR A 79 15.98 -40.48 -13.22
C THR A 79 15.58 -40.29 -14.68
N LEU A 80 14.45 -39.62 -14.94
CA LEU A 80 14.00 -39.26 -16.28
C LEU A 80 15.00 -38.33 -16.98
N VAL A 81 15.49 -37.29 -16.31
CA VAL A 81 16.49 -36.36 -16.87
C VAL A 81 17.76 -37.11 -17.29
N ASN A 82 18.29 -37.96 -16.41
CA ASN A 82 19.46 -38.79 -16.74
C ASN A 82 19.17 -39.67 -17.97
N ALA A 83 18.03 -40.35 -18.01
CA ALA A 83 17.64 -41.20 -19.15
C ALA A 83 17.48 -40.41 -20.45
N LEU A 84 16.95 -39.18 -20.40
CA LEU A 84 16.80 -38.30 -21.57
C LEU A 84 18.15 -37.88 -22.16
N VAL A 85 19.15 -37.65 -21.29
CA VAL A 85 20.52 -37.26 -21.67
C VAL A 85 21.33 -38.49 -22.11
N GLY A 86 21.06 -39.65 -21.50
CA GLY A 86 21.73 -40.92 -21.80
C GLY A 86 22.87 -41.27 -20.84
N HIS A 87 23.16 -40.42 -19.84
CA HIS A 87 24.10 -40.73 -18.76
C HIS A 87 23.71 -39.99 -17.46
N PRO A 88 24.25 -40.39 -16.30
CA PRO A 88 24.02 -39.70 -15.04
C PRO A 88 24.52 -38.24 -15.07
N VAL A 89 23.63 -37.28 -14.85
CA VAL A 89 23.94 -35.83 -14.76
C VAL A 89 23.35 -35.17 -13.52
N THR A 90 22.21 -35.66 -13.04
CA THR A 90 21.55 -35.23 -11.81
C THR A 90 21.44 -36.39 -10.82
N ARG A 91 21.49 -36.07 -9.53
CA ARG A 91 21.46 -37.08 -8.48
C ARG A 91 20.08 -37.74 -8.42
N SER A 92 20.04 -39.06 -8.55
CA SER A 92 18.83 -39.85 -8.32
C SER A 92 19.08 -40.92 -7.24
N GLY A 93 18.10 -41.14 -6.36
CA GLY A 93 18.26 -42.09 -5.25
C GLY A 93 16.96 -42.26 -4.46
N PRO A 94 16.89 -43.16 -3.46
CA PRO A 94 15.67 -43.46 -2.70
C PRO A 94 15.35 -42.42 -1.61
N ILE A 95 16.36 -41.70 -1.10
CA ILE A 95 16.19 -40.70 -0.03
C ILE A 95 15.78 -39.36 -0.65
N ARG A 96 14.67 -38.78 -0.16
CA ARG A 96 14.10 -37.51 -0.65
C ARG A 96 14.43 -36.35 0.30
N PRO A 97 14.54 -35.10 -0.21
CA PRO A 97 14.55 -34.70 -1.63
C PRO A 97 15.91 -34.94 -2.29
N THR A 98 15.93 -35.34 -3.57
CA THR A 98 17.18 -35.61 -4.33
C THR A 98 17.72 -34.36 -5.03
N THR A 99 16.83 -33.52 -5.58
CA THR A 99 17.19 -32.28 -6.27
C THR A 99 16.88 -31.08 -5.38
N ARG A 100 17.94 -30.44 -4.88
CA ARG A 100 17.89 -29.17 -4.14
C ARG A 100 18.49 -28.01 -4.93
N GLN A 101 19.29 -28.30 -5.96
CA GLN A 101 19.90 -27.32 -6.87
C GLN A 101 19.24 -27.56 -8.22
N PRO A 102 18.64 -26.55 -8.86
CA PRO A 102 18.23 -26.67 -10.23
C PRO A 102 19.47 -26.84 -11.11
N ILE A 103 19.42 -27.82 -12.00
CA ILE A 103 20.49 -28.11 -12.98
C ILE A 103 19.94 -27.78 -14.36
N LEU A 104 20.56 -26.82 -15.05
CA LEU A 104 20.24 -26.44 -16.42
C LEU A 104 21.29 -27.06 -17.35
N LEU A 105 20.83 -28.02 -18.13
CA LEU A 105 21.57 -28.70 -19.19
C LEU A 105 21.35 -27.97 -20.50
N HIS A 106 22.43 -27.65 -21.21
CA HIS A 106 22.36 -26.95 -22.49
C HIS A 106 23.43 -27.45 -23.45
N HIS A 107 23.19 -27.29 -24.75
CA HIS A 107 24.23 -27.60 -25.73
C HIS A 107 25.44 -26.65 -25.55
N PRO A 108 26.71 -27.11 -25.66
CA PRO A 108 27.89 -26.27 -25.45
C PRO A 108 27.93 -25.01 -26.33
N ALA A 109 27.47 -25.11 -27.59
CA ALA A 109 27.41 -23.97 -28.52
C ALA A 109 26.42 -22.86 -28.09
N GLU A 110 25.46 -23.19 -27.24
CA GLU A 110 24.37 -22.29 -26.82
C GLU A 110 24.56 -21.75 -25.40
N GLY A 111 25.69 -22.05 -24.75
CA GLY A 111 25.94 -21.62 -23.37
C GLY A 111 25.93 -20.10 -23.17
N HIS A 112 26.15 -19.31 -24.22
CA HIS A 112 26.10 -17.84 -24.16
C HIS A 112 24.69 -17.30 -23.83
N TRP A 113 23.63 -18.06 -24.11
CA TRP A 113 22.25 -17.68 -23.75
C TRP A 113 21.99 -17.73 -22.24
N PHE A 114 22.70 -18.61 -21.54
CA PHE A 114 22.49 -18.88 -20.11
C PHE A 114 23.60 -18.32 -19.22
N ALA A 115 24.71 -17.87 -19.81
CA ALA A 115 25.91 -17.42 -19.10
C ALA A 115 25.73 -16.11 -18.33
N ASP A 116 24.86 -15.21 -18.81
CA ASP A 116 24.55 -13.92 -18.19
C ASP A 116 23.24 -14.00 -17.39
N ASP A 117 22.93 -12.97 -16.59
CA ASP A 117 21.70 -12.78 -15.80
C ASP A 117 20.42 -12.59 -16.65
N ARG A 118 20.42 -13.05 -17.90
CA ARG A 118 19.28 -12.95 -18.80
C ARG A 118 18.17 -13.91 -18.37
N VAL A 119 18.46 -15.18 -18.13
CA VAL A 119 17.44 -16.16 -17.74
C VAL A 119 17.57 -16.43 -16.24
N LEU A 120 16.49 -16.27 -15.46
CA LEU A 120 16.50 -16.46 -14.00
C LEU A 120 17.61 -15.61 -13.28
N PRO A 121 17.61 -14.26 -13.43
CA PRO A 121 18.61 -13.34 -12.86
C PRO A 121 18.81 -13.48 -11.35
N SER A 122 17.79 -13.88 -10.60
CA SER A 122 17.91 -13.99 -9.14
C SER A 122 18.70 -15.22 -8.67
N LEU A 123 19.05 -16.14 -9.57
CA LEU A 123 19.80 -17.35 -9.25
C LEU A 123 21.29 -17.15 -9.54
N THR A 124 22.13 -17.43 -8.54
CA THR A 124 23.59 -17.35 -8.71
C THR A 124 24.06 -18.50 -9.59
N ARG A 125 24.79 -18.21 -10.66
CA ARG A 125 25.30 -19.23 -11.59
C ARG A 125 26.51 -19.94 -11.02
N GLN A 126 26.44 -21.27 -11.01
CA GLN A 126 27.59 -22.13 -10.84
C GLN A 126 27.83 -22.87 -12.15
N ARG A 127 29.03 -22.80 -12.70
CA ARG A 127 29.37 -23.58 -13.90
C ARG A 127 29.91 -24.93 -13.44
N ALA A 128 29.35 -26.02 -13.96
CA ALA A 128 29.93 -27.32 -13.76
C ALA A 128 31.36 -27.33 -14.33
N VAL A 129 32.31 -27.86 -13.57
CA VAL A 129 33.65 -28.13 -14.11
C VAL A 129 33.47 -29.28 -15.10
N VAL A 130 33.69 -29.00 -16.39
CA VAL A 130 33.62 -30.02 -17.45
C VAL A 130 34.65 -31.08 -17.09
N VAL A 131 34.16 -32.22 -16.61
CA VAL A 131 35.02 -33.38 -16.42
C VAL A 131 35.24 -33.96 -17.82
N THR A 132 36.49 -33.98 -18.25
CA THR A 132 36.93 -34.48 -19.56
C THR A 132 36.38 -35.89 -19.83
N GLU A 133 36.24 -36.26 -21.12
CA GLU A 133 35.72 -37.56 -21.61
C GLU A 133 36.38 -38.82 -20.98
N GLU A 134 37.50 -38.65 -20.28
CA GLU A 134 38.26 -39.71 -19.59
C GLU A 134 37.86 -39.96 -18.13
N ALA A 135 36.87 -39.24 -17.57
CA ALA A 135 36.40 -39.52 -16.22
C ALA A 135 35.42 -40.69 -16.19
N GLU A 136 35.65 -41.62 -15.25
CA GLU A 136 34.74 -42.73 -14.98
C GLU A 136 33.32 -42.20 -14.73
N THR A 137 32.35 -42.69 -15.49
CA THR A 137 30.94 -42.41 -15.27
C THR A 137 30.53 -42.92 -13.88
N VAL A 138 30.20 -41.98 -12.99
CA VAL A 138 29.80 -42.26 -11.62
C VAL A 138 28.29 -42.59 -11.58
N PRO A 139 27.83 -43.58 -10.79
CA PRO A 139 26.41 -43.87 -10.63
C PRO A 139 25.60 -42.64 -10.16
N ALA A 140 24.37 -42.50 -10.63
CA ALA A 140 23.51 -41.34 -10.33
C ALA A 140 23.31 -41.08 -8.82
N SER A 141 23.38 -42.11 -7.99
CA SER A 141 23.26 -42.00 -6.53
C SER A 141 24.46 -41.33 -5.84
N GLN A 142 25.62 -41.34 -6.49
CA GLN A 142 26.90 -40.85 -5.99
C GLN A 142 27.28 -39.48 -6.58
N ILE A 143 26.45 -38.90 -7.47
CA ILE A 143 26.65 -37.53 -7.95
C ILE A 143 26.61 -36.57 -6.74
N PRO A 144 27.65 -35.71 -6.56
CA PRO A 144 27.71 -34.79 -5.43
C PRO A 144 26.51 -33.85 -5.40
N SER A 145 25.95 -33.66 -4.22
CA SER A 145 24.97 -32.60 -3.97
C SER A 145 25.73 -31.38 -3.46
N THR A 146 26.08 -30.44 -4.34
CA THR A 146 26.79 -29.20 -3.98
C THR A 146 25.82 -28.21 -3.34
N HIS A 147 25.40 -28.49 -2.10
CA HIS A 147 24.64 -27.53 -1.29
C HIS A 147 25.40 -27.21 -0.02
N ASP A 148 25.90 -25.99 0.06
CA ASP A 148 26.14 -25.36 1.36
C ASP A 148 24.78 -24.88 1.91
N ALA A 149 24.43 -25.35 3.11
CA ALA A 149 23.13 -25.17 3.76
C ALA A 149 22.83 -23.71 4.22
N GLY A 150 23.29 -22.70 3.49
CA GLY A 150 23.08 -21.29 3.81
C GLY A 150 23.35 -20.29 2.68
N SER A 151 23.50 -20.73 1.42
CA SER A 151 23.77 -19.85 0.28
C SER A 151 22.52 -19.59 -0.56
N ALA A 152 22.48 -18.44 -1.25
CA ALA A 152 21.41 -18.04 -2.17
C ALA A 152 21.11 -19.15 -3.19
N ALA A 153 19.86 -19.23 -3.69
CA ALA A 153 19.47 -20.24 -4.67
C ALA A 153 20.42 -20.23 -5.88
N GLN A 154 21.10 -21.35 -6.13
CA GLN A 154 22.14 -21.48 -7.16
C GLN A 154 21.60 -22.25 -8.35
N LEU A 155 21.92 -21.83 -9.57
CA LEU A 155 21.63 -22.55 -10.81
C LEU A 155 22.91 -23.20 -11.33
N LEU A 156 22.94 -24.53 -11.42
CA LEU A 156 24.08 -25.24 -11.99
C LEU A 156 23.94 -25.28 -13.51
N LEU A 157 24.83 -24.59 -14.22
CA LEU A 157 24.92 -24.64 -15.68
C LEU A 157 25.86 -25.77 -16.09
N GLN A 158 25.33 -26.75 -16.80
CA GLN A 158 26.08 -27.91 -17.25
C GLN A 158 25.98 -28.06 -18.78
N PRO A 159 27.07 -27.80 -19.53
CA PRO A 159 27.09 -28.01 -20.97
C PRO A 159 27.11 -29.51 -21.27
N ASP A 160 26.29 -29.94 -22.23
CA ASP A 160 26.14 -31.35 -22.59
C ASP A 160 25.78 -31.49 -24.08
N THR A 161 26.56 -32.26 -24.84
CA THR A 161 26.38 -32.44 -26.29
C THR A 161 25.16 -33.29 -26.64
N MET A 162 24.61 -34.04 -25.69
CA MET A 162 23.40 -34.84 -25.89
C MET A 162 22.13 -33.98 -25.90
N ILE A 163 22.20 -32.76 -25.37
CA ILE A 163 21.12 -31.78 -25.46
C ILE A 163 21.10 -31.21 -26.89
N PRO A 164 19.97 -31.31 -27.61
CA PRO A 164 19.90 -30.78 -28.97
C PRO A 164 19.92 -29.25 -28.99
N LEU A 165 20.49 -28.68 -30.05
CA LEU A 165 20.44 -27.23 -30.30
C LEU A 165 18.99 -26.72 -30.31
N GLY A 166 18.78 -25.53 -29.75
CA GLY A 166 17.47 -24.90 -29.63
C GLY A 166 16.63 -25.36 -28.44
N LEU A 167 17.19 -26.22 -27.57
CA LEU A 167 16.54 -26.70 -26.34
C LEU A 167 17.52 -26.66 -25.17
N ALA A 168 17.03 -26.26 -23.99
CA ALA A 168 17.70 -26.47 -22.71
C ALA A 168 16.78 -27.26 -21.77
N LEU A 169 17.34 -28.19 -21.00
CA LEU A 169 16.60 -29.04 -20.08
C LEU A 169 16.96 -28.65 -18.64
N LEU A 170 15.95 -28.39 -17.81
CA LEU A 170 16.14 -27.99 -16.42
C LEU A 170 15.51 -29.01 -15.46
N ASP A 171 16.31 -29.62 -14.60
CA ASP A 171 15.81 -30.48 -13.50
C ASP A 171 15.38 -29.58 -12.33
N ALA A 172 14.08 -29.52 -12.03
CA ALA A 172 13.54 -28.68 -10.97
C ALA A 172 13.38 -29.45 -9.64
N PRO A 173 13.46 -28.76 -8.48
CA PRO A 173 13.11 -29.35 -7.20
C PRO A 173 11.65 -29.80 -7.15
N ASP A 174 11.32 -30.64 -6.18
CA ASP A 174 9.97 -31.19 -6.01
C ASP A 174 8.93 -30.09 -5.68
N ILE A 175 7.79 -30.11 -6.39
CA ILE A 175 6.71 -29.10 -6.28
C ILE A 175 5.91 -29.18 -4.97
N ASP A 176 5.81 -30.38 -4.39
CA ASP A 176 5.10 -30.73 -3.17
C ASP A 176 6.06 -30.86 -1.96
N SER A 177 7.27 -30.29 -2.08
CA SER A 177 8.25 -30.30 -1.01
C SER A 177 7.73 -29.56 0.24
N ILE A 178 7.99 -30.12 1.42
CA ILE A 178 7.70 -29.43 2.69
C ILE A 178 8.57 -28.18 2.90
N ALA A 179 9.70 -28.08 2.22
CA ALA A 179 10.58 -26.92 2.28
C ALA A 179 10.00 -25.75 1.48
N ASP A 180 9.74 -24.63 2.15
CA ASP A 180 9.18 -23.41 1.54
C ASP A 180 10.05 -22.86 0.41
N GLU A 181 11.37 -22.94 0.58
CA GLU A 181 12.38 -22.51 -0.41
C GLU A 181 12.27 -23.31 -1.71
N ASN A 182 12.10 -24.64 -1.63
CA ASN A 182 11.95 -25.50 -2.80
C ASN A 182 10.66 -25.20 -3.56
N ARG A 183 9.54 -24.96 -2.85
CA ARG A 183 8.27 -24.61 -3.51
C ARG A 183 8.36 -23.27 -4.22
N ARG A 184 8.97 -22.26 -3.58
CA ARG A 184 9.22 -20.95 -4.21
C ARG A 184 10.06 -21.09 -5.47
N LEU A 185 11.15 -21.85 -5.39
CA LEU A 185 12.02 -22.10 -6.53
C LEU A 185 11.29 -22.85 -7.66
N ALA A 186 10.52 -23.89 -7.36
CA ALA A 186 9.75 -24.61 -8.37
C ALA A 186 8.72 -23.71 -9.08
N SER A 187 8.03 -22.83 -8.35
CA SER A 187 7.13 -21.83 -8.94
C SER A 187 7.86 -20.81 -9.82
N GLN A 188 9.07 -20.39 -9.42
CA GLN A 188 9.91 -19.49 -10.21
C GLN A 188 10.36 -20.16 -11.52
N LEU A 189 10.80 -21.42 -11.46
CA LEU A 189 11.22 -22.18 -12.64
C LEU A 189 10.04 -22.43 -13.60
N LEU A 190 8.84 -22.70 -13.08
CA LEU A 190 7.62 -22.76 -13.88
C LEU A 190 7.31 -21.42 -14.56
N ALA A 191 7.63 -20.28 -13.93
CA ALA A 191 7.43 -18.96 -14.52
C ALA A 191 8.41 -18.64 -15.65
N ALA A 192 9.55 -19.31 -15.72
CA ALA A 192 10.54 -19.14 -16.77
C ALA A 192 10.45 -20.17 -17.91
N ALA A 193 9.59 -21.18 -17.80
CA ALA A 193 9.52 -22.30 -18.74
C ALA A 193 8.75 -21.96 -20.02
N ASP A 194 9.29 -22.33 -21.18
CA ASP A 194 8.53 -22.37 -22.44
C ASP A 194 7.83 -23.73 -22.62
N LEU A 195 8.42 -24.78 -22.04
CA LEU A 195 7.92 -26.15 -22.02
C LEU A 195 7.97 -26.71 -20.60
N TRP A 196 6.86 -27.25 -20.13
CA TRP A 196 6.78 -27.95 -18.85
C TRP A 196 6.60 -29.46 -19.07
N LEU A 197 7.62 -30.22 -18.69
CA LEU A 197 7.58 -31.69 -18.64
C LEU A 197 7.08 -32.11 -17.25
N PHE A 198 5.77 -32.31 -17.14
CA PHE A 198 5.13 -32.65 -15.88
C PHE A 198 5.24 -34.16 -15.61
N VAL A 199 6.05 -34.54 -14.63
CA VAL A 199 6.27 -35.93 -14.24
C VAL A 199 5.39 -36.29 -13.05
N THR A 200 4.55 -37.30 -13.22
CA THR A 200 3.75 -37.92 -12.18
C THR A 200 3.86 -39.44 -12.24
N THR A 201 3.22 -40.15 -11.32
CA THR A 201 3.24 -41.63 -11.29
C THR A 201 1.84 -42.20 -11.41
N ALA A 202 1.73 -43.48 -11.80
CA ALA A 202 0.46 -44.21 -11.84
C ALA A 202 -0.35 -44.16 -10.52
N ASN A 203 0.31 -43.91 -9.38
CA ASN A 203 -0.33 -43.85 -8.07
C ASN A 203 -0.62 -42.41 -7.57
N ARG A 204 -0.18 -41.38 -8.30
CA ARG A 204 -0.24 -39.97 -7.85
C ARG A 204 -0.79 -39.00 -8.91
N TYR A 205 -1.17 -39.48 -10.09
CA TYR A 205 -1.64 -38.62 -11.18
C TYR A 205 -2.95 -37.88 -10.83
N ALA A 206 -3.73 -38.37 -9.87
CA ALA A 206 -4.96 -37.74 -9.38
C ALA A 206 -4.77 -36.83 -8.14
N ASP A 207 -3.54 -36.61 -7.66
CA ASP A 207 -3.28 -35.81 -6.47
C ASP A 207 -3.54 -34.31 -6.69
N ALA A 208 -4.31 -33.66 -5.82
CA ALA A 208 -4.79 -32.29 -6.02
C ALA A 208 -3.71 -31.20 -6.15
N VAL A 209 -2.57 -31.32 -5.45
CA VAL A 209 -1.50 -30.29 -5.43
C VAL A 209 -0.88 -30.07 -6.83
N PRO A 210 -0.44 -31.12 -7.53
CA PRO A 210 0.05 -30.98 -8.90
C PRO A 210 -0.94 -30.37 -9.91
N TRP A 211 -2.25 -30.64 -9.78
CA TRP A 211 -3.28 -30.06 -10.65
C TRP A 211 -3.40 -28.54 -10.55
N LYS A 212 -3.02 -27.94 -9.40
CA LYS A 212 -2.93 -26.48 -9.30
C LYS A 212 -1.87 -25.92 -10.24
N LEU A 213 -0.70 -26.56 -10.31
CA LEU A 213 0.42 -26.12 -11.16
C LEU A 213 0.15 -26.36 -12.65
N LEU A 214 -0.55 -27.46 -13.00
CA LEU A 214 -1.01 -27.67 -14.37
C LEU A 214 -1.91 -26.54 -14.86
N ARG A 215 -2.83 -26.07 -14.00
CA ARG A 215 -3.67 -24.90 -14.31
C ARG A 215 -2.86 -23.61 -14.41
N GLU A 216 -1.87 -23.40 -13.54
CA GLU A 216 -0.96 -22.25 -13.64
C GLU A 216 -0.13 -22.25 -14.93
N ALA A 217 0.33 -23.43 -15.38
CA ALA A 217 1.03 -23.59 -16.65
C ALA A 217 0.11 -23.29 -17.85
N ALA A 218 -1.13 -23.81 -17.81
CA ALA A 218 -2.14 -23.58 -18.84
C ALA A 218 -2.53 -22.10 -18.96
N GLN A 219 -2.70 -21.39 -17.84
CA GLN A 219 -3.01 -19.95 -17.83
C GLN A 219 -1.92 -19.08 -18.47
N ARG A 220 -0.69 -19.60 -18.59
CA ARG A 220 0.46 -18.93 -19.19
C ARG A 220 0.73 -19.40 -20.64
N ASP A 221 -0.13 -20.25 -21.19
CA ASP A 221 0.06 -20.88 -22.49
C ASP A 221 1.42 -21.57 -22.66
N ILE A 222 1.99 -22.08 -21.55
CA ILE A 222 3.21 -22.90 -21.55
C ILE A 222 2.89 -24.20 -22.28
N LEU A 223 3.79 -24.64 -23.17
CA LEU A 223 3.62 -25.96 -23.79
C LEU A 223 3.73 -27.03 -22.71
N LEU A 224 2.71 -27.87 -22.58
CA LEU A 224 2.64 -28.90 -21.54
C LEU A 224 2.85 -30.29 -22.17
N ALA A 225 3.67 -31.12 -21.54
CA ALA A 225 3.74 -32.55 -21.80
C ALA A 225 3.72 -33.32 -20.48
N ILE A 226 2.98 -34.43 -20.45
CA ILE A 226 2.78 -35.24 -19.26
C ILE A 226 3.62 -36.50 -19.37
N VAL A 227 4.42 -36.78 -18.35
CA VAL A 227 5.15 -38.03 -18.20
C VAL A 227 4.53 -38.82 -17.06
N LEU A 228 3.88 -39.92 -17.42
CA LEU A 228 3.34 -40.88 -16.47
C LEU A 228 4.41 -41.94 -16.23
N ASP A 229 5.19 -41.74 -15.16
CA ASP A 229 6.31 -42.58 -14.76
C ASP A 229 5.87 -43.78 -13.90
N ARG A 230 6.67 -44.84 -13.91
CA ARG A 230 6.49 -46.05 -13.10
C ARG A 230 5.10 -46.67 -13.26
N VAL A 231 4.69 -46.88 -14.51
CA VAL A 231 3.41 -47.54 -14.78
C VAL A 231 3.59 -49.05 -14.72
N PRO A 232 2.84 -49.78 -13.88
CA PRO A 232 2.92 -51.23 -13.84
C PRO A 232 2.56 -51.83 -15.20
N HIS A 233 3.21 -52.93 -15.56
CA HIS A 233 2.92 -53.61 -16.82
C HIS A 233 1.49 -54.16 -16.86
N GLY A 234 0.83 -53.97 -18.01
CA GLY A 234 -0.51 -54.48 -18.29
C GLY A 234 -1.66 -53.53 -17.94
N VAL A 235 -1.38 -52.37 -17.35
CA VAL A 235 -2.39 -51.34 -17.01
C VAL A 235 -2.12 -49.98 -17.67
N GLU A 236 -1.17 -49.92 -18.60
CA GLU A 236 -0.69 -48.67 -19.21
C GLU A 236 -1.81 -47.87 -19.88
N GLU A 237 -2.61 -48.54 -20.71
CA GLU A 237 -3.71 -47.89 -21.43
C GLU A 237 -4.87 -47.49 -20.51
N GLU A 238 -5.12 -48.25 -19.45
CA GLU A 238 -6.17 -47.94 -18.47
C GLU A 238 -5.84 -46.64 -17.73
N VAL A 239 -4.63 -46.55 -17.17
CA VAL A 239 -4.19 -45.37 -16.41
C VAL A 239 -4.02 -44.16 -17.34
N ARG A 240 -3.48 -44.36 -18.56
CA ARG A 240 -3.38 -43.30 -19.58
C ARG A 240 -4.76 -42.75 -19.94
N ALA A 241 -5.76 -43.61 -20.16
CA ALA A 241 -7.11 -43.19 -20.55
C ALA A 241 -7.82 -42.42 -19.42
N ASP A 242 -7.66 -42.85 -18.17
CA ASP A 242 -8.20 -42.14 -17.02
C ASP A 242 -7.54 -40.76 -16.86
N LEU A 243 -6.20 -40.69 -16.90
CA LEU A 243 -5.47 -39.42 -16.84
C LEU A 243 -5.87 -38.48 -18.00
N HIS A 244 -6.02 -38.99 -19.21
CA HIS A 244 -6.50 -38.19 -20.34
C HIS A 244 -7.91 -37.62 -20.07
N THR A 245 -8.81 -38.39 -19.45
CA THR A 245 -10.15 -37.93 -19.08
C THR A 245 -10.08 -36.79 -18.05
N LEU A 246 -9.23 -36.92 -17.04
CA LEU A 246 -9.01 -35.86 -16.06
C LEU A 246 -8.42 -34.60 -16.70
N LEU A 247 -7.43 -34.75 -17.60
CA LEU A 247 -6.82 -33.63 -18.31
C LEU A 247 -7.83 -32.93 -19.21
N ALA A 248 -8.68 -33.69 -19.91
CA ALA A 248 -9.73 -33.15 -20.77
C ALA A 248 -10.75 -32.32 -19.97
N ALA A 249 -11.11 -32.76 -18.74
CA ALA A 249 -11.99 -32.00 -17.85
C ALA A 249 -11.41 -30.61 -17.49
N GLU A 250 -10.08 -30.50 -17.38
CA GLU A 250 -9.36 -29.26 -17.11
C GLU A 250 -8.91 -28.52 -18.39
N GLN A 251 -9.46 -28.86 -19.56
CA GLN A 251 -9.09 -28.29 -20.87
C GLN A 251 -7.64 -28.53 -21.31
N LEU A 252 -6.97 -29.52 -20.71
CA LEU A 252 -5.59 -29.92 -20.99
C LEU A 252 -5.48 -31.24 -21.78
N GLY A 253 -6.58 -31.75 -22.34
CA GLY A 253 -6.60 -33.02 -23.08
C GLY A 253 -5.75 -33.03 -24.37
N HIS A 254 -5.26 -31.86 -24.81
CA HIS A 254 -4.35 -31.75 -25.96
C HIS A 254 -2.88 -32.00 -25.60
N ALA A 255 -2.53 -32.05 -24.31
CA ALA A 255 -1.15 -32.29 -23.85
C ALA A 255 -0.75 -33.75 -24.16
N PRO A 256 0.39 -34.00 -24.81
CA PRO A 256 0.86 -35.35 -25.05
C PRO A 256 1.18 -36.05 -23.72
N ILE A 257 0.74 -37.30 -23.61
CA ILE A 257 1.07 -38.19 -22.49
C ILE A 257 2.14 -39.17 -22.97
N PHE A 258 3.24 -39.26 -22.23
CA PHE A 258 4.30 -40.24 -22.40
C PHE A 258 4.27 -41.21 -21.23
N VAL A 259 4.16 -42.50 -21.52
CA VAL A 259 4.10 -43.55 -20.50
C VAL A 259 5.48 -44.16 -20.38
N VAL A 260 6.04 -44.16 -19.17
CA VAL A 260 7.29 -44.84 -18.84
C VAL A 260 6.94 -46.02 -17.93
N PRO A 261 7.11 -47.27 -18.41
CA PRO A 261 6.85 -48.46 -17.60
C PRO A 261 7.73 -48.52 -16.35
N GLU A 262 7.28 -49.24 -15.33
CA GLU A 262 8.10 -49.52 -14.16
C GLU A 262 9.20 -50.54 -14.49
N GLU A 263 10.41 -50.04 -14.73
CA GLU A 263 11.59 -50.82 -15.13
C GLU A 263 12.62 -50.97 -13.99
N GLN A 264 13.47 -52.00 -14.10
CA GLN A 264 14.67 -52.09 -13.25
C GLN A 264 15.76 -51.16 -13.76
N LEU A 265 16.32 -50.35 -12.85
CA LEU A 265 17.45 -49.47 -13.17
C LEU A 265 18.75 -50.28 -13.30
N ASP A 266 19.62 -49.85 -14.20
CA ASP A 266 20.96 -50.43 -14.37
C ASP A 266 21.90 -50.08 -13.18
N PRO A 267 23.15 -50.58 -13.14
CA PRO A 267 24.11 -50.25 -12.08
C PRO A 267 24.46 -48.76 -11.96
N LEU A 268 24.23 -47.97 -13.02
CA LEU A 268 24.42 -46.51 -13.02
C LEU A 268 23.16 -45.77 -12.52
N GLY A 269 22.05 -46.46 -12.31
CA GLY A 269 20.77 -45.89 -11.90
C GLY A 269 19.95 -45.33 -13.07
N MET A 270 20.15 -45.85 -14.27
CA MET A 270 19.56 -45.39 -15.52
C MET A 270 18.35 -46.25 -15.92
N LEU A 271 17.36 -45.62 -16.56
CA LEU A 271 16.28 -46.33 -17.27
C LEU A 271 16.80 -46.88 -18.60
N PRO A 272 16.22 -47.99 -19.10
CA PRO A 272 16.48 -48.44 -20.47
C PRO A 272 16.17 -47.33 -21.49
N PRO A 273 17.01 -47.12 -22.53
CA PRO A 273 16.80 -46.06 -23.53
C PRO A 273 15.43 -46.14 -24.23
N GLU A 274 14.92 -47.34 -24.46
CA GLU A 274 13.62 -47.61 -25.08
C GLU A 274 12.45 -47.03 -24.26
N SER A 275 12.57 -46.96 -22.94
CA SER A 275 11.51 -46.47 -22.05
C SER A 275 11.24 -44.97 -22.21
N VAL A 276 12.23 -44.22 -22.70
CA VAL A 276 12.14 -42.76 -22.91
C VAL A 276 12.21 -42.34 -24.37
N GLU A 277 12.39 -43.30 -25.30
CA GLU A 277 12.54 -43.04 -26.74
C GLU A 277 11.40 -42.18 -27.32
N PRO A 278 10.10 -42.40 -27.02
CA PRO A 278 9.03 -41.56 -27.56
C PRO A 278 9.13 -40.10 -27.14
N LEU A 279 9.50 -39.84 -25.88
CA LEU A 279 9.69 -38.49 -25.34
C LEU A 279 10.93 -37.83 -25.95
N GLN A 280 12.06 -38.56 -26.03
CA GLN A 280 13.27 -38.07 -26.68
C GLN A 280 13.02 -37.71 -28.15
N ARG A 281 12.28 -38.54 -28.90
CA ARG A 281 11.94 -38.27 -30.30
C ARG A 281 11.09 -37.02 -30.44
N TRP A 282 10.12 -36.81 -29.55
CA TRP A 282 9.28 -35.62 -29.54
C TRP A 282 10.07 -34.34 -29.22
N LEU A 283 10.94 -34.37 -28.19
CA LEU A 283 11.82 -33.26 -27.87
C LEU A 283 12.77 -32.90 -29.03
N ARG A 284 13.32 -33.91 -29.71
CA ARG A 284 14.16 -33.71 -30.91
C ARG A 284 13.38 -33.13 -32.08
N ALA A 285 12.11 -33.48 -32.25
CA ALA A 285 11.27 -32.90 -33.30
C ALA A 285 11.03 -31.40 -33.03
N ILE A 286 10.76 -31.02 -31.78
CA ILE A 286 10.63 -29.62 -31.36
C ILE A 286 11.95 -28.87 -31.58
N SER A 287 13.08 -29.45 -31.15
CA SER A 287 14.39 -28.80 -31.28
C SER A 287 14.88 -28.69 -32.72
N ALA A 288 14.42 -29.55 -33.63
CA ALA A 288 14.74 -29.46 -35.06
C ALA A 288 13.90 -28.40 -35.81
N ASP A 289 12.68 -28.13 -35.34
CA ASP A 289 11.75 -27.18 -35.98
C ASP A 289 11.93 -25.75 -35.48
N ALA A 290 12.73 -24.94 -36.18
CA ALA A 290 13.00 -23.56 -35.79
C ALA A 290 11.74 -22.67 -35.77
N GLU A 291 10.82 -22.87 -36.71
CA GLU A 291 9.59 -22.08 -36.78
C GLU A 291 8.62 -22.49 -35.66
N GLY A 292 8.46 -23.79 -35.43
CA GLY A 292 7.69 -24.31 -34.31
C GLY A 292 8.19 -23.82 -32.96
N ARG A 293 9.51 -23.74 -32.75
CA ARG A 293 10.07 -23.17 -31.51
C ARG A 293 9.73 -21.71 -31.32
N ARG A 294 9.90 -20.89 -32.37
CA ARG A 294 9.52 -19.47 -32.32
C ARG A 294 8.04 -19.31 -31.98
N GLU A 295 7.18 -20.15 -32.56
CA GLU A 295 5.75 -20.11 -32.29
C GLU A 295 5.43 -20.51 -30.84
N ILE A 296 6.09 -21.54 -30.29
CA ILE A 296 5.95 -21.92 -28.87
C ILE A 296 6.36 -20.74 -27.98
N ALA A 297 7.56 -20.19 -28.19
CA ALA A 297 8.08 -19.07 -27.41
C ALA A 297 7.19 -17.83 -27.49
N ARG A 298 6.69 -17.49 -28.69
CA ARG A 298 5.76 -16.38 -28.93
C ARG A 298 4.46 -16.58 -28.17
N ARG A 299 3.85 -17.76 -28.27
CA ARG A 299 2.58 -18.07 -27.60
C ARG A 299 2.73 -17.99 -26.08
N THR A 300 3.79 -18.57 -25.52
CA THR A 300 4.05 -18.50 -24.07
C THR A 300 4.37 -17.08 -23.61
N LEU A 301 5.06 -16.27 -24.43
CA LEU A 301 5.27 -14.85 -24.17
C LEU A 301 3.96 -14.05 -24.17
N GLU A 302 3.07 -14.28 -25.14
CA GLU A 302 1.75 -13.64 -25.20
C GLU A 302 0.87 -14.03 -24.00
N GLY A 303 0.86 -15.30 -23.62
CA GLY A 303 0.19 -15.78 -22.41
C GLY A 303 0.76 -15.13 -21.14
N ALA A 304 2.09 -15.01 -21.04
CA ALA A 304 2.76 -14.34 -19.93
C ALA A 304 2.43 -12.85 -19.84
N LEU A 305 2.37 -12.13 -20.96
CA LEU A 305 1.99 -10.71 -21.03
C LEU A 305 0.53 -10.49 -20.62
N ARG A 306 -0.38 -11.36 -21.07
CA ARG A 306 -1.80 -11.30 -20.67
C ARG A 306 -1.97 -11.55 -19.17
N ALA A 307 -1.29 -12.57 -18.65
CA ALA A 307 -1.29 -12.87 -17.23
C ALA A 307 -0.69 -11.71 -16.40
N LEU A 308 0.37 -11.06 -16.89
CA LEU A 308 0.93 -9.86 -16.28
C LEU A 308 -0.08 -8.71 -16.27
N GLY A 309 -0.76 -8.45 -17.38
CA GLY A 309 -1.79 -7.42 -17.47
C GLY A 309 -2.90 -7.59 -16.42
N HIS A 310 -3.44 -8.80 -16.28
CA HIS A 310 -4.42 -9.11 -15.24
C HIS A 310 -3.88 -8.94 -13.81
N ARG A 311 -2.59 -9.25 -13.57
CA ARG A 311 -1.96 -9.01 -12.25
C ARG A 311 -1.82 -7.53 -11.97
N VAL A 312 -1.42 -6.73 -12.95
CA VAL A 312 -1.30 -5.26 -12.82
C VAL A 312 -2.67 -4.64 -12.55
N GLU A 313 -3.73 -5.16 -13.17
CA GLU A 313 -5.12 -4.74 -12.91
C GLU A 313 -5.55 -5.04 -11.46
N ASN A 314 -5.31 -6.26 -10.97
CA ASN A 314 -5.60 -6.61 -9.57
C ASN A 314 -4.78 -5.75 -8.57
N VAL A 315 -3.53 -5.42 -8.93
CA VAL A 315 -2.68 -4.51 -8.15
C VAL A 315 -3.28 -3.10 -8.13
N ALA A 316 -3.86 -2.63 -9.23
CA ALA A 316 -4.56 -1.35 -9.29
C ALA A 316 -5.80 -1.33 -8.38
N ASP A 317 -6.57 -2.43 -8.31
CA ASP A 317 -7.71 -2.55 -7.37
C ASP A 317 -7.23 -2.38 -5.92
N ALA A 318 -6.11 -3.01 -5.55
CA ALA A 318 -5.55 -2.88 -4.22
C ALA A 318 -5.04 -1.45 -3.92
N VAL A 319 -4.58 -0.70 -4.93
CA VAL A 319 -4.22 0.72 -4.78
C VAL A 319 -5.47 1.57 -4.55
N ASP A 320 -6.57 1.29 -5.25
CA ASP A 320 -7.85 1.95 -4.99
C ASP A 320 -8.34 1.69 -3.55
N ASP A 321 -8.21 0.46 -3.06
CA ASP A 321 -8.55 0.11 -1.67
C ASP A 321 -7.74 0.92 -0.65
N GLN A 322 -6.44 1.16 -0.91
CA GLN A 322 -5.58 2.00 -0.06
C GLN A 322 -6.08 3.45 -0.05
N ALA A 323 -6.35 4.01 -1.24
CA ALA A 323 -6.80 5.38 -1.40
C ALA A 323 -8.19 5.60 -0.76
N GLU A 324 -9.13 4.69 -0.95
CA GLU A 324 -10.46 4.75 -0.35
C GLU A 324 -10.38 4.66 1.17
N THR A 325 -9.55 3.75 1.70
CA THR A 325 -9.34 3.61 3.14
C THR A 325 -8.75 4.87 3.75
N ALA A 326 -7.73 5.47 3.12
CA ALA A 326 -7.16 6.73 3.57
C ALA A 326 -8.18 7.87 3.51
N ALA A 327 -8.99 7.95 2.46
CA ALA A 327 -10.07 8.93 2.35
C ALA A 327 -11.08 8.78 3.50
N ARG A 328 -11.52 7.55 3.82
CA ARG A 328 -12.43 7.29 4.95
C ARG A 328 -11.82 7.69 6.29
N LEU A 329 -10.54 7.37 6.53
CA LEU A 329 -9.84 7.74 7.76
C LEU A 329 -9.68 9.26 7.91
N GLY A 330 -9.35 9.95 6.82
CA GLY A 330 -9.29 11.41 6.77
C GLY A 330 -10.67 12.04 6.96
N GLU A 331 -11.71 11.42 6.41
CA GLU A 331 -13.09 11.86 6.55
C GLU A 331 -13.54 11.80 8.02
N ALA A 332 -13.28 10.67 8.69
CA ALA A 332 -13.56 10.47 10.11
C ALA A 332 -12.90 11.53 11.01
N ALA A 333 -11.65 11.91 10.71
CA ALA A 333 -10.95 12.97 11.43
C ALA A 333 -11.61 14.34 11.19
N ARG A 334 -11.91 14.71 9.94
CA ARG A 334 -12.55 16.00 9.64
C ARG A 334 -13.95 16.10 10.23
N GLU A 335 -14.77 15.04 10.21
CA GLU A 335 -16.08 15.03 10.86
C GLU A 335 -15.97 15.22 12.38
N SER A 336 -15.03 14.53 13.03
CA SER A 336 -14.81 14.64 14.48
C SER A 336 -14.46 16.07 14.91
N TYR A 337 -13.59 16.74 14.16
CA TYR A 337 -13.17 18.11 14.46
C TYR A 337 -14.21 19.17 14.04
N ALA A 338 -15.00 18.91 12.99
CA ALA A 338 -16.16 19.75 12.65
C ALA A 338 -17.20 19.73 13.78
N ALA A 339 -17.52 18.54 14.30
CA ALA A 339 -18.43 18.40 15.44
C ALA A 339 -17.91 19.10 16.71
N ALA A 340 -16.58 19.13 16.93
CA ALA A 340 -15.98 19.88 18.04
C ALA A 340 -16.09 21.39 17.84
N LEU A 341 -15.90 21.90 16.62
CA LEU A 341 -16.13 23.31 16.31
C LEU A 341 -17.57 23.70 16.61
N ASP A 342 -18.54 22.91 16.15
CA ASP A 342 -19.96 23.15 16.42
C ASP A 342 -20.26 23.14 17.92
N ALA A 343 -19.69 22.20 18.68
CA ALA A 343 -19.85 22.12 20.13
C ALA A 343 -19.24 23.34 20.87
N VAL A 344 -18.07 23.82 20.45
CA VAL A 344 -17.45 25.05 20.99
C VAL A 344 -18.33 26.26 20.72
N LEU A 345 -18.85 26.38 19.49
CA LEU A 345 -19.74 27.48 19.11
C LEU A 345 -21.08 27.41 19.83
N GLU A 346 -21.61 26.22 20.12
CA GLU A 346 -22.85 26.04 20.87
C GLU A 346 -22.69 26.34 22.36
N SER A 347 -21.59 25.89 22.98
CA SER A 347 -21.24 26.24 24.37
C SER A 347 -21.08 27.75 24.56
N THR A 348 -20.59 28.44 23.53
CA THR A 348 -20.52 29.91 23.45
C THR A 348 -21.91 30.56 23.38
N LYS A 349 -22.94 29.88 22.85
CA LYS A 349 -24.30 30.40 22.70
C LYS A 349 -25.20 30.14 23.91
N ASP A 350 -25.04 29.00 24.58
CA ASP A 350 -25.94 28.55 25.65
C ASP A 350 -25.73 29.26 27.00
N GLY A 351 -24.71 30.13 27.09
CA GLY A 351 -24.40 30.86 28.32
C GLY A 351 -23.99 29.94 29.49
N THR A 352 -23.72 28.66 29.23
CA THR A 352 -23.19 27.68 30.19
C THR A 352 -21.82 28.11 30.69
N LEU A 353 -20.98 28.69 29.82
CA LEU A 353 -19.73 29.38 30.17
C LEU A 353 -19.92 30.51 31.20
N LEU A 354 -21.07 31.20 31.16
CA LEU A 354 -21.33 32.37 32.00
C LEU A 354 -21.99 32.01 33.34
N ARG A 355 -22.56 30.80 33.50
CA ARG A 355 -23.50 30.48 34.61
C ARG A 355 -22.85 30.23 35.98
N GLY A 356 -21.56 29.92 36.05
CA GLY A 356 -20.89 29.58 37.31
C GLY A 356 -20.01 30.71 37.84
N GLU A 357 -18.82 30.85 37.26
CA GLU A 357 -17.78 31.74 37.79
C GLU A 357 -17.89 33.17 37.25
N VAL A 358 -18.16 33.34 35.95
CA VAL A 358 -18.17 34.67 35.31
C VAL A 358 -19.35 35.53 35.78
N LEU A 359 -20.55 34.95 36.00
CA LEU A 359 -21.70 35.69 36.54
C LEU A 359 -21.42 36.21 37.96
N ALA A 360 -20.88 35.35 38.82
CA ALA A 360 -20.57 35.67 40.21
C ALA A 360 -19.52 36.79 40.27
N ARG A 361 -18.53 36.76 39.37
CA ARG A 361 -17.47 37.78 39.30
C ARG A 361 -17.90 39.09 38.63
N TRP A 362 -18.80 39.05 37.65
CA TRP A 362 -19.44 40.27 37.13
C TRP A 362 -20.32 40.94 38.20
N GLN A 363 -21.04 40.14 38.99
CA GLN A 363 -21.77 40.64 40.15
C GLN A 363 -20.82 41.19 41.23
N ASP A 364 -19.64 40.60 41.44
CA ASP A 364 -18.62 41.19 42.33
C ASP A 364 -18.11 42.53 41.77
N PHE A 365 -17.82 42.62 40.47
CA PHE A 365 -17.35 43.84 39.80
C PHE A 365 -18.36 44.99 39.85
N VAL A 366 -19.66 44.69 39.69
CA VAL A 366 -20.77 45.66 39.75
C VAL A 366 -21.23 45.91 41.20
N GLY A 367 -21.18 44.91 42.07
CA GLY A 367 -21.75 44.91 43.42
C GLY A 367 -20.81 45.38 44.53
N THR A 368 -19.48 45.30 44.35
CA THR A 368 -18.50 45.73 45.37
C THR A 368 -17.90 47.13 45.13
N GLY A 369 -18.34 47.83 44.08
CA GLY A 369 -17.96 49.24 43.86
C GLY A 369 -16.57 49.48 43.25
N GLU A 370 -15.89 48.46 42.69
CA GLU A 370 -14.66 48.68 41.90
C GLU A 370 -14.89 49.58 40.68
N PHE A 371 -16.11 49.54 40.10
CA PHE A 371 -16.58 50.50 39.10
C PHE A 371 -16.48 51.98 39.55
N MET A 372 -16.69 52.27 40.85
CA MET A 372 -16.59 53.63 41.40
C MET A 372 -15.13 54.09 41.60
N ARG A 373 -14.17 53.16 41.71
CA ARG A 373 -12.74 53.50 41.85
C ARG A 373 -12.08 53.97 40.54
N GLY A 374 -12.64 53.58 39.38
CA GLY A 374 -12.25 54.14 38.08
C GLY A 374 -12.60 55.62 37.93
N LEU A 375 -13.72 56.04 38.55
CA LEU A 375 -14.20 57.43 38.57
C LEU A 375 -13.41 58.33 39.55
N GLU A 376 -12.81 57.78 40.61
CA GLU A 376 -12.06 58.58 41.59
C GLU A 376 -10.64 58.98 41.16
N SER A 377 -10.09 58.38 40.09
CA SER A 377 -8.72 58.72 39.62
C SER A 377 -8.59 60.09 38.94
N THR A 378 -9.71 60.78 38.66
CA THR A 378 -9.69 62.14 38.10
C THR A 378 -10.08 63.23 39.12
N VAL A 379 -10.60 62.85 40.30
CA VAL A 379 -10.97 63.81 41.37
C VAL A 379 -10.01 63.73 42.58
N GLY A 380 -9.16 62.69 42.67
CA GLY A 380 -8.24 62.48 43.81
C GLY A 380 -7.02 63.41 43.93
N ARG A 381 -6.62 64.14 42.87
CA ARG A 381 -5.39 64.98 42.92
C ARG A 381 -5.47 66.20 43.85
N VAL A 382 -6.66 66.52 44.39
CA VAL A 382 -6.84 67.64 45.32
C VAL A 382 -6.78 67.20 46.79
N ARG A 383 -6.83 65.88 47.11
CA ARG A 383 -6.82 65.41 48.52
C ARG A 383 -5.56 64.66 48.96
N ASP A 384 -4.74 64.14 48.04
CA ASP A 384 -3.60 63.26 48.35
C ASP A 384 -2.35 63.97 48.91
N ARG A 385 -2.49 65.16 49.52
CA ARG A 385 -1.38 65.79 50.28
C ARG A 385 -1.48 65.62 51.80
N ILE A 386 -2.50 64.93 52.32
CA ILE A 386 -2.71 64.81 53.76
C ILE A 386 -3.03 63.36 54.15
N GLY A 387 -2.02 62.68 54.71
CA GLY A 387 -2.15 61.39 55.43
C GLY A 387 -2.11 60.17 54.50
N GLY A 388 -1.10 59.30 54.52
CA GLY A 388 -0.36 58.82 55.68
C GLY A 388 -0.67 57.34 55.88
N PHE A 389 0.35 56.50 55.65
CA PHE A 389 0.74 55.35 56.47
C PHE A 389 -0.30 54.25 56.83
N LEU A 390 0.08 52.98 56.60
CA LEU A 390 -0.51 51.70 57.08
C LEU A 390 -1.53 51.01 56.16
N THR A 391 -1.10 50.00 55.39
CA THR A 391 -1.44 48.56 55.54
C THR A 391 -1.29 47.70 54.27
N GLY A 392 -0.86 46.44 54.50
CA GLY A 392 -0.96 45.20 53.72
C GLY A 392 -1.37 45.21 52.25
N LYS A 393 -0.50 44.64 51.40
CA LYS A 393 -0.82 44.28 50.00
C LYS A 393 -2.05 43.36 49.96
N PRO A 394 -3.15 43.73 49.28
CA PRO A 394 -4.25 42.80 49.02
C PRO A 394 -3.83 41.75 47.98
N PRO A 395 -4.48 40.56 47.95
CA PRO A 395 -4.26 39.58 46.89
C PRO A 395 -4.65 40.17 45.52
N ARG A 396 -3.95 39.76 44.46
CA ARG A 396 -4.23 40.18 43.09
C ARG A 396 -5.67 39.78 42.72
N ALA A 397 -6.53 40.76 42.45
CA ALA A 397 -7.85 40.52 41.89
C ALA A 397 -7.70 39.95 40.49
N VAL A 398 -8.26 38.76 40.25
CA VAL A 398 -8.39 38.15 38.93
C VAL A 398 -9.45 38.93 38.17
N THR A 399 -9.12 39.42 36.98
CA THR A 399 -10.03 40.28 36.20
C THR A 399 -11.06 39.43 35.46
N VAL A 400 -12.23 40.00 35.13
CA VAL A 400 -13.31 39.28 34.43
C VAL A 400 -12.81 38.74 33.08
N GLU A 401 -11.87 39.43 32.47
CA GLU A 401 -11.12 39.06 31.27
C GLU A 401 -10.37 37.72 31.43
N ASP A 402 -9.71 37.48 32.57
CA ASP A 402 -8.97 36.25 32.85
C ASP A 402 -9.92 35.05 33.02
N ALA A 403 -11.11 35.29 33.58
CA ALA A 403 -12.13 34.24 33.77
C ALA A 403 -12.76 33.80 32.44
N ILE A 404 -13.00 34.75 31.52
CA ILE A 404 -13.46 34.46 30.16
C ILE A 404 -12.37 33.73 29.37
N GLU A 405 -11.10 34.13 29.52
CA GLU A 405 -9.96 33.43 28.92
C GLU A 405 -9.92 31.96 29.36
N SER A 406 -9.92 31.71 30.67
CA SER A 406 -9.84 30.35 31.23
C SER A 406 -11.05 29.48 30.85
N GLY A 407 -12.26 30.04 30.82
CA GLY A 407 -13.48 29.30 30.46
C GLY A 407 -13.48 28.87 29.00
N LEU A 408 -13.20 29.80 28.08
CA LEU A 408 -13.15 29.51 26.65
C LEU A 408 -11.99 28.57 26.32
N GLN A 409 -10.83 28.74 26.97
CA GLN A 409 -9.70 27.84 26.84
C GLN A 409 -10.09 26.40 27.23
N THR A 410 -10.78 26.24 28.37
CA THR A 410 -11.22 24.93 28.86
C THR A 410 -12.13 24.24 27.86
N VAL A 411 -13.15 24.94 27.34
CA VAL A 411 -14.09 24.37 26.37
C VAL A 411 -13.41 23.98 25.07
N ILE A 412 -12.55 24.84 24.50
CA ILE A 412 -11.84 24.52 23.25
C ILE A 412 -10.93 23.31 23.44
N VAL A 413 -10.19 23.26 24.54
CA VAL A 413 -9.29 22.13 24.86
C VAL A 413 -10.08 20.84 25.08
N GLU A 414 -11.20 20.90 25.81
CA GLU A 414 -12.03 19.72 26.09
C GLU A 414 -12.68 19.16 24.82
N GLU A 415 -13.25 20.02 23.97
CA GLU A 415 -13.86 19.58 22.71
C GLU A 415 -12.82 19.09 21.69
N ALA A 416 -11.63 19.70 21.64
CA ALA A 416 -10.52 19.18 20.83
C ALA A 416 -10.06 17.80 21.32
N ALA A 417 -9.94 17.60 22.64
CA ALA A 417 -9.59 16.29 23.21
C ALA A 417 -10.66 15.23 22.92
N LYS A 418 -11.95 15.59 22.99
CA LYS A 418 -13.07 14.71 22.58
C LYS A 418 -12.99 14.36 21.10
N ALA A 419 -12.68 15.31 20.23
CA ALA A 419 -12.49 15.06 18.80
C ALA A 419 -11.36 14.05 18.55
N ALA A 420 -10.19 14.30 19.13
CA ALA A 420 -9.04 13.43 18.99
C ALA A 420 -9.31 12.02 19.51
N ASP A 421 -9.97 11.87 20.66
CA ASP A 421 -10.35 10.58 21.23
C ASP A 421 -11.40 9.84 20.37
N ARG A 422 -12.37 10.55 19.77
CA ARG A 422 -13.30 9.95 18.79
C ARG A 422 -12.57 9.47 17.54
N THR A 423 -11.70 10.30 16.95
CA THR A 423 -10.89 9.94 15.79
C THR A 423 -10.00 8.73 16.08
N GLN A 424 -9.26 8.74 17.19
CA GLN A 424 -8.41 7.61 17.59
C GLN A 424 -9.21 6.32 17.80
N ARG A 425 -10.41 6.38 18.41
CA ARG A 425 -11.26 5.20 18.59
C ARG A 425 -11.75 4.63 17.27
N GLN A 426 -12.17 5.49 16.34
CA GLN A 426 -12.59 5.06 15.00
C GLN A 426 -11.42 4.44 14.23
N TRP A 427 -10.25 5.09 14.24
CA TRP A 427 -9.04 4.58 13.59
C TRP A 427 -8.57 3.25 14.22
N ARG A 428 -8.66 3.11 15.55
CA ARG A 428 -8.36 1.84 16.23
C ARG A 428 -9.36 0.74 15.91
N ALA A 429 -10.55 1.02 15.42
CA ALA A 429 -11.49 -0.03 15.01
C ALA A 429 -11.03 -0.72 13.72
N GLU A 430 -10.39 0.01 12.81
CA GLU A 430 -9.93 -0.47 11.50
C GLU A 430 -8.45 -0.89 11.53
N PRO A 431 -8.05 -2.04 10.95
CA PRO A 431 -6.65 -2.49 10.95
C PRO A 431 -5.67 -1.44 10.36
N ALA A 432 -6.03 -0.85 9.21
CA ALA A 432 -5.26 0.21 8.57
C ALA A 432 -5.04 1.42 9.49
N GLY A 433 -6.08 1.87 10.20
CA GLY A 433 -6.00 2.99 11.13
C GLY A 433 -5.15 2.68 12.37
N ARG A 434 -5.16 1.43 12.87
CA ARG A 434 -4.28 1.01 13.98
C ARG A 434 -2.81 1.13 13.62
N GLY A 435 -2.43 0.74 12.40
CA GLY A 435 -1.04 0.79 11.93
C GLY A 435 -0.47 2.20 11.83
N LEU A 436 -1.33 3.22 11.69
CA LEU A 436 -0.93 4.63 11.62
C LEU A 436 -0.83 5.32 12.98
N LEU A 437 -1.30 4.68 14.05
CA LEU A 437 -1.30 5.26 15.40
C LEU A 437 -0.11 4.73 16.21
N ASP A 438 0.85 5.60 16.52
CA ASP A 438 1.97 5.22 17.37
C ASP A 438 1.50 4.91 18.81
N PRO A 439 1.95 3.78 19.41
CA PRO A 439 1.68 3.47 20.80
C PRO A 439 2.19 4.59 21.72
N GLY A 440 1.29 5.21 22.47
CA GLY A 440 1.64 6.30 23.41
C GLY A 440 1.57 7.71 22.83
N THR A 441 1.06 7.88 21.58
CA THR A 441 0.78 9.22 21.04
C THR A 441 -0.19 9.96 21.98
N PRO A 442 0.18 11.15 22.50
CA PRO A 442 -0.67 11.95 23.38
C PRO A 442 -2.03 12.22 22.73
N VAL A 443 -3.12 12.33 23.50
CA VAL A 443 -4.46 12.62 22.93
C VAL A 443 -4.49 13.98 22.22
N MET A 444 -3.61 14.91 22.58
CA MET A 444 -3.56 16.28 22.08
C MET A 444 -2.11 16.75 21.90
N SER A 445 -1.85 17.69 20.99
CA SER A 445 -0.51 18.26 20.84
C SER A 445 -0.04 18.93 22.14
N PRO A 446 1.23 18.78 22.55
CA PRO A 446 1.74 19.33 23.81
C PRO A 446 1.51 20.84 23.97
N ASP A 447 1.67 21.59 22.88
CA ASP A 447 1.57 23.05 22.87
C ASP A 447 0.15 23.56 22.54
N PHE A 448 -0.84 22.68 22.37
CA PHE A 448 -2.18 23.06 21.93
C PHE A 448 -2.84 24.01 22.95
N THR A 449 -2.81 23.64 24.23
CA THR A 449 -3.37 24.44 25.33
C THR A 449 -2.80 25.86 25.37
N ASP A 450 -1.47 25.99 25.20
CA ASP A 450 -0.80 27.30 25.18
C ASP A 450 -1.14 28.09 23.91
N THR A 451 -1.31 27.40 22.79
CA THR A 451 -1.70 28.02 21.51
C THR A 451 -3.13 28.56 21.59
N VAL A 452 -4.06 27.81 22.18
CA VAL A 452 -5.43 28.25 22.45
C VAL A 452 -5.42 29.51 23.32
N ALA A 453 -4.67 29.54 24.42
CA ALA A 453 -4.58 30.71 25.29
C ALA A 453 -4.05 31.95 24.54
N ARG A 454 -3.02 31.80 23.70
CA ARG A 454 -2.50 32.90 22.87
C ARG A 454 -3.53 33.44 21.89
N GLU A 455 -4.27 32.56 21.21
CA GLU A 455 -5.29 32.94 20.24
C GLU A 455 -6.48 33.63 20.91
N ILE A 456 -6.88 33.21 22.11
CA ILE A 456 -7.94 33.88 22.89
C ILE A 456 -7.49 35.28 23.32
N ARG A 457 -6.26 35.44 23.83
CA ARG A 457 -5.71 36.77 24.18
C ARG A 457 -5.61 37.68 22.96
N ALA A 458 -5.23 37.13 21.81
CA ALA A 458 -5.20 37.88 20.55
C ALA A 458 -6.61 38.35 20.15
N TRP A 459 -7.61 37.49 20.30
CA TRP A 459 -9.02 37.86 20.07
C TRP A 459 -9.50 38.95 21.04
N GLN A 460 -9.20 38.85 22.34
CA GLN A 460 -9.56 39.89 23.32
C GLN A 460 -8.91 41.23 22.98
N LYS A 461 -7.66 41.21 22.52
CA LYS A 461 -6.96 42.42 22.04
C LYS A 461 -7.65 43.01 20.81
N ASP A 462 -8.02 42.18 19.83
CA ASP A 462 -8.73 42.64 18.64
C ASP A 462 -10.10 43.24 18.99
N LEU A 463 -10.80 42.69 19.99
CA LEU A 463 -12.04 43.27 20.50
C LEU A 463 -11.84 44.63 21.15
N LEU A 464 -10.79 44.79 21.94
CA LEU A 464 -10.45 46.08 22.54
C LEU A 464 -10.15 47.12 21.45
N ASP A 465 -9.40 46.74 20.42
CA ASP A 465 -9.07 47.63 19.31
C ASP A 465 -10.30 47.94 18.43
N LEU A 466 -11.21 46.98 18.26
CA LEU A 466 -12.50 47.17 17.59
C LEU A 466 -13.42 48.14 18.36
N VAL A 467 -13.46 48.03 19.69
CA VAL A 467 -14.22 48.93 20.56
C VAL A 467 -13.62 50.33 20.55
N ARG A 468 -12.28 50.46 20.51
CA ARG A 468 -11.58 51.75 20.41
C ARG A 468 -11.84 52.45 19.09
N SER A 469 -11.83 51.72 17.97
CA SER A 469 -12.03 52.30 16.65
C SER A 469 -13.47 52.79 16.46
N GLU A 470 -14.48 52.03 16.88
CA GLU A 470 -15.89 52.46 16.83
C GLU A 470 -16.16 53.64 17.80
N GLY A 471 -15.44 53.70 18.92
CA GLY A 471 -15.52 54.79 19.92
C GLY A 471 -14.82 56.10 19.53
N ALA A 472 -14.07 56.13 18.42
CA ALA A 472 -13.34 57.32 17.94
C ALA A 472 -14.27 58.38 17.30
N ASP A 473 -15.54 58.05 17.09
CA ASP A 473 -16.52 59.01 16.57
C ASP A 473 -16.85 60.10 17.61
N LYS A 474 -16.87 61.37 17.16
CA LYS A 474 -16.97 62.56 18.04
C LYS A 474 -18.21 62.58 18.95
N ARG A 475 -19.26 61.82 18.64
CA ARG A 475 -20.50 61.72 19.43
C ARG A 475 -20.43 60.71 20.59
N PHE A 476 -19.52 59.74 20.53
CA PHE A 476 -19.48 58.59 21.44
C PHE A 476 -18.29 58.65 22.41
N ALA A 477 -17.21 59.35 22.04
CA ALA A 477 -16.03 59.57 22.87
C ALA A 477 -16.35 60.12 24.28
N ALA A 478 -17.35 61.02 24.39
CA ALA A 478 -17.75 61.61 25.67
C ALA A 478 -18.40 60.61 26.65
N ARG A 479 -19.13 59.61 26.13
CA ARG A 479 -19.78 58.57 26.94
C ARG A 479 -18.80 57.48 27.35
N MET A 480 -17.80 57.21 26.51
CA MET A 480 -16.76 56.21 26.75
C MET A 480 -15.76 56.64 27.85
N LEU A 481 -15.54 57.94 28.02
CA LEU A 481 -14.71 58.53 29.08
C LEU A 481 -15.22 58.20 30.50
N SER A 482 -16.50 57.88 30.67
CA SER A 482 -17.09 57.59 32.00
C SER A 482 -17.00 56.12 32.41
N PHE A 483 -16.80 55.20 31.45
CA PHE A 483 -16.81 53.75 31.67
C PHE A 483 -15.45 53.08 31.42
N GLY A 484 -14.56 53.74 30.66
CA GLY A 484 -13.28 53.17 30.25
C GLY A 484 -13.44 52.13 29.13
N VAL A 485 -12.45 52.07 28.23
CA VAL A 485 -12.46 51.16 27.06
C VAL A 485 -12.55 49.69 27.50
N ASN A 486 -11.85 49.30 28.57
CA ASN A 486 -11.82 47.92 29.05
C ASN A 486 -13.20 47.45 29.56
N GLY A 487 -13.91 48.29 30.32
CA GLY A 487 -15.25 47.94 30.82
C GLY A 487 -16.28 47.75 29.70
N VAL A 488 -16.17 48.53 28.62
CA VAL A 488 -16.99 48.35 27.42
C VAL A 488 -16.65 47.04 26.69
N ALA A 489 -15.37 46.71 26.57
CA ALA A 489 -14.95 45.47 25.92
C ALA A 489 -15.42 44.24 26.68
N VAL A 490 -15.36 44.26 28.02
CA VAL A 490 -15.92 43.21 28.88
C VAL A 490 -17.43 43.09 28.68
N ALA A 491 -18.16 44.21 28.63
CA ALA A 491 -19.60 44.19 28.34
C ALA A 491 -19.88 43.58 26.95
N LEU A 492 -19.07 43.91 25.93
CA LEU A 492 -19.19 43.31 24.59
C LEU A 492 -18.91 41.82 24.61
N MET A 493 -17.89 41.35 25.35
CA MET A 493 -17.62 39.92 25.52
C MET A 493 -18.81 39.21 26.17
N ILE A 494 -19.37 39.75 27.25
CA ILE A 494 -20.57 39.19 27.90
C ILE A 494 -21.74 39.11 26.92
N VAL A 495 -21.96 40.14 26.10
CA VAL A 495 -23.02 40.13 25.07
C VAL A 495 -22.74 39.10 23.98
N VAL A 496 -21.49 38.94 23.54
CA VAL A 496 -21.07 37.90 22.59
C VAL A 496 -21.40 36.50 23.09
N PHE A 497 -21.30 36.23 24.39
CA PHE A 497 -21.61 34.92 25.00
C PHE A 497 -23.08 34.76 25.43
N ALA A 498 -23.85 35.85 25.57
CA ALA A 498 -25.21 35.78 26.12
C ALA A 498 -26.34 36.02 25.10
N SER A 499 -26.07 36.69 23.98
CA SER A 499 -27.14 37.23 23.13
C SER A 499 -27.81 36.23 22.16
N THR A 500 -27.66 34.91 22.35
CA THR A 500 -28.28 33.89 21.45
C THR A 500 -29.18 32.88 22.15
N ALA A 501 -29.35 32.95 23.48
CA ALA A 501 -30.27 32.08 24.20
C ALA A 501 -31.74 32.48 23.92
N GLY A 502 -32.21 32.33 22.68
CA GLY A 502 -33.63 32.31 22.29
C GLY A 502 -34.55 33.33 22.98
N LEU A 503 -34.12 34.57 23.20
CA LEU A 503 -34.89 35.58 23.98
C LEU A 503 -36.10 36.18 23.22
N THR A 504 -36.59 35.52 22.16
CA THR A 504 -37.69 36.02 21.33
C THR A 504 -39.09 35.62 21.82
N GLY A 505 -39.25 35.06 23.02
CA GLY A 505 -40.57 34.66 23.52
C GLY A 505 -40.74 34.72 25.05
N GLY A 506 -41.50 35.71 25.52
CA GLY A 506 -42.52 35.57 26.58
C GLY A 506 -42.15 35.27 28.04
N GLU A 507 -41.05 34.60 28.37
CA GLU A 507 -40.80 34.13 29.75
C GLU A 507 -39.39 34.46 30.23
N VAL A 508 -39.16 35.75 30.49
CA VAL A 508 -37.93 36.25 31.12
C VAL A 508 -38.21 36.44 32.60
N LEU A 509 -37.68 35.59 33.48
CA LEU A 509 -37.46 36.09 34.85
C LEU A 509 -36.36 35.43 35.70
N ILE A 510 -35.80 34.25 35.39
CA ILE A 510 -34.91 33.60 36.40
C ILE A 510 -33.52 33.17 35.87
N ALA A 511 -33.20 33.33 34.58
CA ALA A 511 -31.88 32.93 34.06
C ALA A 511 -31.04 34.00 33.33
N GLY A 512 -31.58 35.20 33.03
CA GLY A 512 -30.97 36.15 32.07
C GLY A 512 -30.56 37.53 32.60
N GLY A 513 -30.51 37.76 33.92
CA GLY A 513 -30.42 39.11 34.51
C GLY A 513 -29.16 39.94 34.21
N SER A 514 -28.01 39.32 33.94
CA SER A 514 -26.72 40.03 33.76
C SER A 514 -26.45 40.46 32.31
N ALA A 515 -26.87 39.64 31.33
CA ALA A 515 -26.69 39.89 29.91
C ALA A 515 -27.54 41.07 29.40
N VAL A 516 -28.77 41.18 29.90
CA VAL A 516 -29.69 42.27 29.57
C VAL A 516 -29.12 43.63 30.01
N VAL A 517 -28.40 43.67 31.14
CA VAL A 517 -27.75 44.89 31.65
C VAL A 517 -26.54 45.27 30.80
N GLY A 518 -25.67 44.31 30.46
CA GLY A 518 -24.52 44.55 29.57
C GLY A 518 -24.94 45.00 28.17
N GLN A 519 -25.99 44.39 27.61
CA GLN A 519 -26.55 44.77 26.31
C GLN A 519 -27.15 46.18 26.34
N LYS A 520 -27.98 46.52 27.35
CA LYS A 520 -28.57 47.86 27.47
C LYS A 520 -27.52 48.94 27.71
N LEU A 521 -26.45 48.62 28.43
CA LEU A 521 -25.29 49.50 28.61
C LEU A 521 -24.62 49.80 27.26
N LEU A 522 -24.30 48.76 26.49
CA LEU A 522 -23.68 48.94 25.16
C LEU A 522 -24.62 49.68 24.19
N GLU A 523 -25.92 49.38 24.20
CA GLU A 523 -26.93 50.07 23.37
C GLU A 523 -27.00 51.57 23.71
N ALA A 524 -26.87 51.94 24.98
CA ALA A 524 -26.84 53.35 25.40
C ALA A 524 -25.57 54.09 24.94
N ILE A 525 -24.45 53.37 24.80
CA ILE A 525 -23.16 53.94 24.40
C ILE A 525 -23.03 54.01 22.88
N PHE A 526 -23.29 52.92 22.16
CA PHE A 526 -23.02 52.77 20.72
C PHE A 526 -24.27 52.77 19.83
N GLY A 527 -25.46 52.52 20.40
CA GLY A 527 -26.69 52.27 19.64
C GLY A 527 -26.86 50.80 19.23
N GLU A 528 -28.11 50.37 19.06
CA GLU A 528 -28.49 48.97 18.84
C GLU A 528 -27.85 48.35 17.59
N GLU A 529 -27.79 49.09 16.47
CA GLU A 529 -27.18 48.59 15.23
C GLU A 529 -25.67 48.38 15.36
N ALA A 530 -24.96 49.29 16.04
CA ALA A 530 -23.53 49.18 16.24
C ALA A 530 -23.19 47.99 17.15
N VAL A 531 -23.94 47.80 18.24
CA VAL A 531 -23.78 46.62 19.12
C VAL A 531 -24.00 45.32 18.37
N ARG A 532 -25.04 45.25 17.52
CA ARG A 532 -25.29 44.06 16.67
C ARG A 532 -24.12 43.79 15.72
N ARG A 533 -23.58 44.81 15.05
CA ARG A 533 -22.42 44.66 14.15
C ARG A 533 -21.15 44.22 14.88
N LEU A 534 -20.82 44.87 16.00
CA LEU A 534 -19.66 44.56 16.83
C LEU A 534 -19.73 43.11 17.34
N THR A 535 -20.89 42.71 17.86
CA THR A 535 -21.15 41.35 18.35
C THR A 535 -21.00 40.31 17.23
N ARG A 536 -21.55 40.59 16.04
CA ARG A 536 -21.44 39.68 14.88
C ARG A 536 -19.98 39.57 14.42
N THR A 537 -19.25 40.67 14.37
CA THR A 537 -17.83 40.70 13.98
C THR A 537 -16.95 39.94 14.97
N ALA A 538 -17.14 40.19 16.26
CA ALA A 538 -16.47 39.49 17.35
C ALA A 538 -16.64 37.97 17.28
N ARG A 539 -17.85 37.50 16.98
CA ARG A 539 -18.17 36.08 16.80
C ARG A 539 -17.51 35.47 15.59
N MET A 540 -17.56 36.16 14.44
CA MET A 540 -16.89 35.66 13.24
C MET A 540 -15.38 35.52 13.46
N GLN A 541 -14.74 36.48 14.13
CA GLN A 541 -13.33 36.39 14.49
C GLN A 541 -13.04 35.21 15.42
N LEU A 542 -13.88 34.99 16.43
CA LEU A 542 -13.72 33.84 17.33
C LEU A 542 -13.88 32.52 16.57
N GLN A 543 -14.92 32.39 15.75
CA GLN A 543 -15.17 31.21 14.93
C GLN A 543 -13.99 30.89 14.02
N GLN A 544 -13.45 31.88 13.30
CA GLN A 544 -12.30 31.69 12.41
C GLN A 544 -11.05 31.23 13.17
N ARG A 545 -10.81 31.74 14.38
CA ARG A 545 -9.69 31.31 15.21
C ARG A 545 -9.88 29.88 15.72
N CYS A 546 -11.07 29.52 16.18
CA CYS A 546 -11.40 28.14 16.59
C CYS A 546 -11.27 27.16 15.43
N GLU A 547 -11.79 27.51 14.25
CA GLU A 547 -11.67 26.71 13.04
C GLU A 547 -10.20 26.46 12.68
N LYS A 548 -9.37 27.51 12.70
CA LYS A 548 -7.93 27.40 12.45
C LYS A 548 -7.22 26.51 13.47
N LEU A 549 -7.49 26.69 14.77
CA LEU A 549 -6.91 25.88 15.84
C LEU A 549 -7.25 24.40 15.68
N LEU A 550 -8.53 24.09 15.46
CA LEU A 550 -9.00 22.72 15.29
C LEU A 550 -8.51 22.10 13.98
N ALA A 551 -8.42 22.88 12.90
CA ALA A 551 -7.85 22.41 11.64
C ALA A 551 -6.36 22.08 11.77
N GLU A 552 -5.60 22.89 12.52
CA GLU A 552 -4.19 22.62 12.80
C GLU A 552 -4.03 21.36 13.67
N GLU A 553 -4.81 21.24 14.73
CA GLU A 553 -4.77 20.05 15.60
C GLU A 553 -5.22 18.78 14.87
N ARG A 554 -6.11 18.88 13.86
CA ARG A 554 -6.49 17.76 13.00
C ARG A 554 -5.33 17.27 12.13
N LYS A 555 -4.37 18.13 11.75
CA LYS A 555 -3.29 17.78 10.81
C LYS A 555 -2.47 16.59 11.26
N ARG A 556 -2.29 16.40 12.56
CA ARG A 556 -1.64 15.20 13.13
C ARG A 556 -2.21 13.87 12.65
N PHE A 557 -3.48 13.83 12.21
CA PHE A 557 -4.12 12.66 11.64
C PHE A 557 -4.01 12.68 10.12
N THR A 558 -4.25 13.82 9.46
CA THR A 558 -4.19 13.87 8.00
C THR A 558 -2.76 13.73 7.47
N ASP A 559 -1.77 14.20 8.20
CA ASP A 559 -0.36 14.14 7.82
C ASP A 559 0.18 12.70 7.90
N THR A 560 -0.37 11.83 8.77
CA THR A 560 0.01 10.41 8.78
C THR A 560 -0.52 9.66 7.55
N LEU A 561 -1.56 10.18 6.88
CA LEU A 561 -2.06 9.62 5.62
C LEU A 561 -1.16 9.96 4.42
N HIS A 562 -0.18 10.86 4.58
CA HIS A 562 0.81 11.15 3.53
C HIS A 562 1.76 9.98 3.23
N VAL A 563 1.68 8.87 3.97
CA VAL A 563 2.41 7.63 3.64
C VAL A 563 2.06 7.09 2.26
N LEU A 564 0.90 7.46 1.70
CA LEU A 564 0.49 7.13 0.33
C LEU A 564 1.01 8.13 -0.72
N ALA A 565 1.58 9.26 -0.28
CA ALA A 565 2.04 10.29 -1.20
C ALA A 565 3.22 9.77 -2.04
N GLY A 566 3.08 9.82 -3.36
CA GLY A 566 4.10 9.37 -4.30
C GLY A 566 3.97 7.90 -4.73
N GLU A 567 3.01 7.14 -4.19
CA GLU A 567 2.65 5.87 -4.81
C GLU A 567 2.01 6.11 -6.20
N PRO A 568 2.28 5.25 -7.19
CA PRO A 568 1.59 5.30 -8.47
C PRO A 568 0.07 5.26 -8.32
N THR A 569 -0.64 5.89 -9.25
CA THR A 569 -2.10 5.86 -9.22
C THR A 569 -2.64 4.56 -9.81
N SER A 570 -3.83 4.14 -9.34
CA SER A 570 -4.56 3.02 -9.93
C SER A 570 -4.88 3.26 -11.42
N GLN A 571 -5.10 4.51 -11.82
CA GLN A 571 -5.33 4.89 -13.21
C GLN A 571 -4.10 4.61 -14.09
N ASP A 572 -2.90 4.93 -13.62
CA ASP A 572 -1.65 4.63 -14.34
C ASP A 572 -1.48 3.11 -14.52
N LEU A 573 -1.70 2.34 -13.45
CA LEU A 573 -1.64 0.88 -13.50
C LEU A 573 -2.67 0.28 -14.46
N ARG A 574 -3.91 0.77 -14.46
CA ARG A 574 -4.96 0.30 -15.39
C ARG A 574 -4.62 0.63 -16.84
N ALA A 575 -4.07 1.82 -17.11
CA ALA A 575 -3.62 2.17 -18.45
C ALA A 575 -2.53 1.20 -18.93
N LEU A 576 -1.56 0.88 -18.08
CA LEU A 576 -0.52 -0.12 -18.37
C LEU A 576 -1.11 -1.53 -18.60
N ALA A 577 -2.05 -1.96 -17.76
CA ALA A 577 -2.72 -3.26 -17.88
C ALA A 577 -3.53 -3.38 -19.19
N VAL A 578 -4.24 -2.33 -19.58
CA VAL A 578 -4.98 -2.26 -20.85
C VAL A 578 -4.01 -2.36 -22.02
N ASN A 579 -2.90 -1.62 -22.00
CA ASN A 579 -1.89 -1.67 -23.06
C ASN A 579 -1.22 -3.05 -23.17
N LEU A 580 -1.06 -3.78 -22.07
CA LEU A 580 -0.54 -5.16 -22.08
C LEU A 580 -1.57 -6.16 -22.65
N THR A 581 -2.85 -6.01 -22.31
CA THR A 581 -3.90 -6.98 -22.66
C THR A 581 -4.49 -6.77 -24.06
N GLN A 582 -4.53 -5.53 -24.56
CA GLN A 582 -5.12 -5.20 -25.87
C GLN A 582 -4.14 -5.29 -27.04
N ARG A 583 -2.85 -5.57 -26.78
CA ARG A 583 -1.86 -5.75 -27.85
C ARG A 583 -2.21 -6.93 -28.74
N ARG A 584 -2.34 -6.66 -30.04
CA ARG A 584 -2.85 -7.60 -31.05
C ARG A 584 -1.82 -8.65 -31.48
N SER A 585 -0.51 -8.37 -31.40
CA SER A 585 0.53 -9.34 -31.77
C SER A 585 1.92 -8.88 -31.31
N VAL A 586 2.59 -9.71 -30.51
CA VAL A 586 4.00 -9.47 -30.10
C VAL A 586 4.93 -9.47 -31.32
N ALA A 587 4.57 -10.18 -32.40
CA ALA A 587 5.35 -10.23 -33.62
C ALA A 587 5.27 -8.95 -34.46
N GLU A 588 4.22 -8.14 -34.33
CA GLU A 588 4.15 -6.81 -34.93
C GLU A 588 4.97 -5.81 -34.11
N ASP A 589 4.89 -5.89 -32.79
CA ASP A 589 5.63 -5.03 -31.87
C ASP A 589 7.16 -5.20 -32.02
N LEU A 590 7.64 -6.44 -32.09
CA LEU A 590 9.08 -6.72 -32.27
C LEU A 590 9.61 -6.33 -33.66
N ARG A 591 8.74 -6.33 -34.68
CA ARG A 591 9.09 -5.78 -36.00
C ARG A 591 9.21 -4.27 -35.96
N ASN A 592 8.30 -3.58 -35.28
CA ASN A 592 8.30 -2.13 -35.12
C ASN A 592 9.47 -1.63 -34.24
N ASP A 593 9.88 -2.41 -33.22
CA ASP A 593 11.03 -2.13 -32.35
C ASP A 593 12.40 -2.43 -33.01
N GLY A 594 12.41 -2.87 -34.28
CA GLY A 594 13.64 -3.17 -35.03
C GLY A 594 14.38 -4.44 -34.58
N ALA A 595 13.72 -5.30 -33.80
CA ALA A 595 14.30 -6.54 -33.25
C ALA A 595 14.20 -7.74 -34.21
N LEU A 596 13.46 -7.61 -35.31
CA LEU A 596 13.40 -8.60 -36.39
C LEU A 596 13.94 -7.98 -37.70
N PRO A 597 14.90 -8.62 -38.40
CA PRO A 597 15.35 -8.13 -39.70
C PRO A 597 14.19 -8.15 -40.70
N GLU A 598 14.07 -7.10 -41.53
CA GLU A 598 13.13 -7.09 -42.66
C GLU A 598 13.44 -8.30 -43.56
N GLY A 599 12.53 -9.27 -43.59
CA GLY A 599 12.64 -10.42 -44.47
C GLY A 599 12.64 -9.96 -45.93
N GLY A 600 13.78 -10.10 -46.60
CA GLY A 600 13.87 -9.98 -48.05
C GLY A 600 13.00 -11.06 -48.72
N GLN A 601 12.22 -10.61 -49.71
CA GLN A 601 11.38 -11.43 -50.58
C GLN A 601 12.14 -12.55 -51.29
#